data_AF-A0A423XQ30-F1
#
_entry.id   AF-A0A423XQ30-F1
#
_cell.length_a   1.000
_cell.length_b   1.000
_cell.length_c   1.000
_cell.angle_alpha   90.00
_cell.angle_beta   90.00
_cell.angle_gamma   90.00
#
_symmetry.space_group_name_H-M   'P 1'
#
loop_
_entity.id
_entity.type
_entity.pdbx_description
1 polymer ?
#
loop_
_entity_poly.entity_id
_entity_poly.type
_entity_poly.pdbx_seq_one_letter_code
_entity_poly.pdbx_strand_id
1 'polypeptide(L)'
;MYPLERESQSAPARLKEETRQQLPYMNFYRFCQWLERSHPGLPVTGSDWQLRHEPVRFRPHPGMGFPAGEIRGAETSEHPHLPPTV
;
A
#
# COMPACT_ATOMS: atom_id res chain seq x y z
N MET A 1 -21.77 12.13 -30.00
CA MET A 1 -20.97 11.07 -29.36
C MET A 1 -19.95 11.78 -28.49
N TYR A 2 -20.23 11.94 -27.19
CA TYR A 2 -19.24 12.50 -26.27
C TYR A 2 -18.15 11.45 -26.04
N PRO A 3 -16.86 11.79 -26.20
CA PRO A 3 -15.80 10.92 -25.74
C PRO A 3 -15.95 10.76 -24.23
N LEU A 4 -16.18 9.54 -23.74
CA LEU A 4 -15.84 9.23 -22.36
C LEU A 4 -14.32 9.29 -22.29
N GLU A 5 -13.80 10.48 -22.00
CA GLU A 5 -12.48 10.65 -21.44
C GLU A 5 -12.49 9.82 -20.15
N ARG A 6 -12.02 8.56 -20.23
CA ARG A 6 -11.73 7.78 -19.03
C ARG A 6 -10.56 8.52 -18.39
N GLU A 7 -10.88 9.44 -17.49
CA GLU A 7 -9.89 10.05 -16.61
C GLU A 7 -9.08 8.90 -16.01
N SER A 8 -7.78 8.92 -16.31
CA SER A 8 -6.82 7.96 -15.82
C SER A 8 -6.91 8.03 -14.29
N GLN A 9 -7.48 7.00 -13.67
CA GLN A 9 -7.68 6.98 -12.24
C GLN A 9 -6.30 7.12 -11.58
N SER A 10 -6.04 8.33 -11.10
CA SER A 10 -5.02 8.63 -10.10
C SER A 10 -5.44 7.97 -8.79
N ALA A 11 -5.42 6.64 -8.75
CA ALA A 11 -5.48 5.90 -7.51
C ALA A 11 -4.11 6.07 -6.82
N PRO A 12 -4.04 6.35 -5.51
CA PRO A 12 -2.79 6.20 -4.79
C PRO A 12 -2.29 4.79 -5.07
N ALA A 13 -1.03 4.72 -5.50
CA ALA A 13 -0.57 3.74 -6.46
C ALA A 13 -0.94 2.31 -6.04
N ARG A 14 -1.43 1.52 -7.01
CA ARG A 14 -1.38 0.07 -6.90
C ARG A 14 0.04 -0.27 -6.49
N LEU A 15 0.21 -0.82 -5.28
CA LEU A 15 1.45 -1.48 -4.89
C LEU A 15 1.85 -2.37 -6.07
N LYS A 16 3.01 -2.11 -6.70
CA LYS A 16 3.41 -2.84 -7.90
C LYS A 16 3.38 -4.33 -7.59
N GLU A 17 2.91 -5.14 -8.53
CA GLU A 17 2.79 -6.59 -8.33
C GLU A 17 4.14 -7.22 -7.94
N GLU A 18 5.23 -6.69 -8.50
CA GLU A 18 6.61 -7.03 -8.14
C GLU A 18 6.90 -6.80 -6.65
N THR A 19 6.45 -5.67 -6.09
CA THR A 19 6.64 -5.35 -4.66
C THR A 19 5.79 -6.28 -3.79
N ARG A 20 4.55 -6.60 -4.20
CA ARG A 20 3.67 -7.54 -3.49
C ARG A 20 4.34 -8.90 -3.27
N GLN A 21 4.98 -9.44 -4.30
CA GLN A 21 5.64 -10.74 -4.22
C GLN A 21 6.86 -10.73 -3.30
N GLN A 22 7.50 -9.58 -3.12
CA GLN A 22 8.67 -9.42 -2.26
C GLN A 22 8.32 -9.09 -0.81
N LEU A 23 7.10 -8.62 -0.52
CA LEU A 23 6.66 -8.23 0.82
C LEU A 23 6.96 -9.27 1.91
N PRO A 24 6.67 -10.58 1.74
CA PRO A 24 6.91 -11.58 2.78
C PRO A 24 8.40 -11.74 3.15
N TYR A 25 9.31 -11.27 2.29
CA TYR A 25 10.75 -11.37 2.44
C TYR A 25 11.40 -10.03 2.79
N MET A 26 10.62 -8.95 2.90
CA MET A 26 11.09 -7.61 3.25
C MET A 26 10.95 -7.35 4.76
N ASN A 27 11.89 -6.60 5.29
CA ASN A 27 11.74 -5.99 6.62
C ASN A 27 10.72 -4.85 6.58
N PHE A 28 9.93 -4.72 7.64
CA PHE A 28 8.87 -3.73 7.78
C PHE A 28 9.35 -2.29 7.56
N TYR A 29 10.46 -1.92 8.18
CA TYR A 29 11.02 -0.57 8.03
C TYR A 29 11.51 -0.30 6.60
N ARG A 30 12.08 -1.30 5.92
CA ARG A 30 12.49 -1.17 4.51
C ARG A 30 11.30 -0.95 3.59
N PHE A 31 10.18 -1.61 3.89
CA PHE A 31 8.92 -1.38 3.19
C PHE A 31 8.40 0.06 3.41
N CYS A 32 8.35 0.55 4.65
CA CYS A 32 7.96 1.94 4.95
C CYS A 32 8.83 2.96 4.20
N GLN A 33 10.16 2.79 4.21
CA GLN A 33 11.08 3.66 3.46
C GLN A 33 10.85 3.62 1.94
N TRP A 34 10.50 2.47 1.39
CA TRP A 34 10.17 2.35 -0.03
C TRP A 34 8.83 3.03 -0.35
N LEU A 35 7.85 2.89 0.55
CA LEU A 35 6.52 3.45 0.42
C LEU A 35 6.56 4.99 0.36
N GLU A 36 7.32 5.60 1.28
CA GLU A 36 7.56 7.06 1.33
C GLU A 36 8.22 7.57 0.05
N ARG A 37 9.25 6.87 -0.45
CA ARG A 37 9.97 7.26 -1.68
C ARG A 37 9.15 7.08 -2.94
N SER A 38 8.24 6.11 -2.96
CA SER A 38 7.36 5.84 -4.10
C SER A 38 6.21 6.84 -4.20
N HIS A 39 5.92 7.58 -3.12
CA HIS A 39 4.84 8.56 -3.06
C HIS A 39 5.31 9.89 -2.45
N PRO A 40 6.28 10.59 -3.08
CA PRO A 40 6.86 11.81 -2.50
C PRO A 40 5.86 12.98 -2.38
N GLY A 41 4.71 12.90 -3.06
CA GLY A 41 3.64 13.90 -2.99
C GLY A 41 2.50 13.58 -2.02
N LEU A 42 2.54 12.42 -1.34
CA LEU A 42 1.58 12.06 -0.30
C LEU A 42 2.18 12.33 1.09
N PRO A 43 1.34 12.62 2.10
CA PRO A 43 1.81 12.69 3.48
C PRO A 43 2.47 11.36 3.87
N VAL A 44 3.50 11.44 4.71
CA VAL A 44 4.17 10.26 5.25
C VAL A 44 3.14 9.41 6.00
N THR A 45 3.15 8.11 5.74
CA THR A 45 2.20 7.18 6.36
C THR A 45 2.22 7.31 7.89
N GLY A 46 1.04 7.52 8.48
CA GLY A 46 0.84 7.74 9.91
C GLY A 46 1.04 9.19 10.39
N SER A 47 1.28 10.15 9.49
CA SER A 47 1.44 11.57 9.86
C SER A 47 0.13 12.32 10.06
N ASP A 48 -0.97 11.78 9.54
CA ASP A 48 -2.31 12.33 9.71
C ASP A 48 -3.27 11.22 10.15
N TRP A 49 -4.38 11.59 10.79
CA TRP A 49 -5.44 10.68 11.22
C TRP A 49 -6.35 10.26 10.05
N GLN A 50 -6.19 10.90 8.88
CA GLN A 50 -7.01 10.67 7.70
C GLN A 50 -6.58 9.42 6.92
N LEU A 51 -7.13 8.27 7.29
CA LEU A 51 -6.93 6.96 6.63
C LEU A 51 -7.30 6.90 5.13
N ARG A 52 -7.92 7.95 4.58
CA ARG A 52 -8.29 8.03 3.15
C ARG A 52 -7.09 8.35 2.26
N HIS A 53 -6.07 9.00 2.79
CA HIS A 53 -4.88 9.42 2.04
C HIS A 53 -3.72 8.44 2.19
N GLU A 54 -3.90 7.39 2.98
CA GLU A 54 -2.89 6.35 3.18
C GLU A 54 -2.79 5.43 1.95
N PRO A 55 -1.59 5.23 1.39
CA PRO A 55 -1.38 4.40 0.21
C PRO A 55 -1.60 2.90 0.50
N VAL A 56 -1.44 2.46 1.74
CA VAL A 56 -1.68 1.08 2.20
C VAL A 56 -2.31 1.07 3.58
N ARG A 57 -3.04 0.01 3.92
CA ARG A 57 -3.60 -0.22 5.26
C ARG A 57 -2.89 -1.36 5.96
N PHE A 58 -2.15 -1.05 7.01
CA PHE A 58 -1.53 -2.08 7.84
C PHE A 58 -2.58 -2.80 8.69
N ARG A 59 -2.55 -4.13 8.69
CA ARG A 59 -3.40 -4.97 9.54
C ARG A 59 -2.57 -6.01 10.30
N PRO A 60 -2.86 -6.22 11.60
CA PRO A 60 -2.22 -7.28 12.34
C PRO A 60 -2.65 -8.64 11.79
N HIS A 61 -1.68 -9.53 11.62
CA HIS A 61 -1.90 -10.91 11.23
C HIS A 61 -1.36 -11.85 12.33
N PRO A 62 -2.09 -12.90 12.74
CA PRO A 62 -1.71 -13.76 13.88
C PRO A 62 -0.37 -14.47 13.71
N GLY A 63 0.08 -14.67 12.47
CA GLY A 63 1.39 -15.22 12.13
C GLY A 63 2.49 -14.19 11.88
N MET A 64 2.34 -12.94 12.32
CA MET A 64 3.41 -11.94 12.30
C MET A 64 4.35 -12.09 13.48
N GLY A 65 5.64 -11.84 13.26
CA GLY A 65 6.67 -11.90 14.29
C GLY A 65 7.93 -11.15 13.88
N PHE A 66 8.74 -10.74 14.87
CA PHE A 66 10.05 -10.15 14.65
C PHE A 66 11.15 -11.14 15.04
N PRO A 67 12.27 -11.23 14.29
CA PRO A 67 12.59 -10.50 13.05
C PRO A 67 12.11 -11.20 11.76
N ALA A 68 11.57 -12.42 11.86
CA ALA A 68 11.10 -13.19 10.71
C ALA A 68 9.56 -13.14 10.63
N GLY A 69 9.03 -12.79 9.46
CA GLY A 69 7.58 -12.74 9.21
C GLY A 69 6.93 -11.42 9.63
N GLU A 70 7.66 -10.30 9.54
CA GLU A 70 7.15 -8.96 9.88
C GLU A 70 6.00 -8.53 8.95
N ILE A 71 6.06 -8.92 7.68
CA ILE A 71 5.01 -8.68 6.69
C ILE A 71 4.59 -10.04 6.11
N ARG A 72 3.28 -10.26 5.95
CA ARG A 72 2.75 -11.52 5.41
C ARG A 72 2.45 -11.46 3.91
N GLY A 73 2.20 -10.27 3.39
CA GLY A 73 1.86 -10.04 1.98
C GLY A 73 1.03 -8.77 1.86
N ALA A 74 0.39 -8.59 0.71
CA ALA A 74 -0.63 -7.56 0.57
C ALA A 74 -1.84 -8.09 -0.19
N GLU A 75 -3.02 -7.75 0.31
CA GLU A 75 -4.31 -8.11 -0.26
C GLU A 75 -4.92 -6.89 -0.94
N THR A 76 -5.37 -7.05 -2.18
CA THR A 76 -6.17 -6.03 -2.86
C THR A 76 -7.59 -6.05 -2.32
N SER A 77 -8.15 -4.88 -2.02
CA SER A 77 -9.56 -4.78 -1.67
C SER A 77 -10.44 -5.15 -2.86
N GLU A 78 -11.58 -5.81 -2.60
CA GLU A 78 -12.63 -6.03 -3.61
C GLU A 78 -13.19 -4.71 -4.17
N HIS A 79 -13.02 -3.62 -3.41
CA HIS A 79 -13.38 -2.28 -3.82
C HIS A 79 -12.17 -1.55 -4.43
N PRO A 80 -12.18 -1.24 -5.74
CA PRO A 80 -11.01 -0.67 -6.43
C PRO A 80 -10.55 0.70 -5.90
N HIS A 81 -11.43 1.40 -5.18
CA HIS A 81 -11.18 2.71 -4.60
C HIS A 81 -10.57 2.65 -3.20
N LEU A 82 -10.46 1.46 -2.59
CA LEU A 82 -9.85 1.28 -1.29
C LEU A 82 -8.37 0.90 -1.45
N PRO A 83 -7.49 1.43 -0.58
CA PRO A 83 -6.09 1.06 -0.58
C PRO A 83 -5.93 -0.44 -0.23
N PRO A 84 -4.88 -1.10 -0.75
CA PRO A 84 -4.57 -2.48 -0.40
C PRO A 84 -4.22 -2.60 1.08
N THR A 85 -4.43 -3.80 1.61
CA THR A 85 -4.08 -4.16 2.99
C THR A 85 -2.72 -4.87 3.01
N VAL A 86 -1.89 -4.57 4.00
CA VAL A 86 -0.58 -5.20 4.27
C VAL A 86 -0.60 -5.85 5.65
#